data_AF-A0A4S4CA94-F1
#
_entry.id   AF-A0A4S4CA94-F1
#
_cell.length_a   1.000
_cell.length_b   1.000
_cell.length_c   1.000
_cell.angle_alpha   90.00
_cell.angle_beta   90.00
_cell.angle_gamma   90.00
#
_symmetry.space_group_name_H-M   'P 1'
#
loop_
_entity.id
_entity.type
_entity.pdbx_description
1 polymer ?
#
loop_
_entity_poly.entity_id
_entity_poly.type
_entity_poly.pdbx_seq_one_letter_code
_entity_poly.pdbx_strand_id
1 'polypeptide(L)'
;MTIMPAPDLEALVTTWTAAVEASHGLLAGITTETQNEQALALINVLLDHVHEHPELDPLLDVVSSLVEEYETVAYPLDGVPTQDLLAFLMENRDLTSAALAEATRLEVSEIERLLAGEDTWTLTHMRTLGVYFHLRPSVFVPEVH
;
A
#
# COMPACT_ATOMS: atom_id res chain seq x y z
N MET A 1 -36.20 -21.46 17.41
CA MET A 1 -34.88 -20.83 17.42
C MET A 1 -33.88 -21.92 17.75
N THR A 2 -33.25 -22.53 16.74
CA THR A 2 -32.28 -23.61 16.95
C THR A 2 -30.98 -23.00 17.45
N ILE A 3 -30.58 -23.34 18.66
CA ILE A 3 -29.27 -22.95 19.20
C ILE A 3 -28.24 -23.77 18.44
N MET A 4 -27.38 -23.12 17.66
CA MET A 4 -26.25 -23.78 16.99
C MET A 4 -25.35 -24.39 18.08
N PRO A 5 -24.96 -25.67 17.96
CA PRO A 5 -24.05 -26.28 18.93
C PRO A 5 -22.73 -25.50 18.97
N ALA A 6 -22.10 -25.45 20.15
CA ALA A 6 -20.78 -24.87 20.30
C ALA A 6 -19.78 -25.59 19.36
N PRO A 7 -18.78 -24.87 18.80
CA PRO A 7 -17.76 -25.49 17.97
C PRO A 7 -16.92 -26.47 18.77
N ASP A 8 -16.49 -27.55 18.12
CA ASP A 8 -15.55 -28.52 18.68
C ASP A 8 -14.15 -27.90 18.77
N LEU A 9 -13.75 -27.54 19.99
CA LEU A 9 -12.47 -26.88 20.24
C LEU A 9 -11.27 -27.79 20.01
N GLU A 10 -11.39 -29.10 20.28
CA GLU A 10 -10.28 -30.04 20.11
C GLU A 10 -10.00 -30.22 18.61
N ALA A 11 -11.04 -30.46 17.84
CA ALA A 11 -10.95 -30.55 16.38
C ALA A 11 -10.42 -29.24 15.76
N LEU A 12 -10.87 -28.08 16.26
CA LEU A 12 -10.40 -26.78 15.78
C LEU A 12 -8.91 -26.58 16.06
N VAL A 13 -8.44 -26.87 17.28
CA VAL A 13 -7.02 -26.74 17.64
C VAL A 13 -6.16 -27.67 16.78
N THR A 14 -6.55 -28.93 16.62
CA THR A 14 -5.80 -29.88 15.78
C THR A 14 -5.73 -29.41 14.32
N THR A 15 -6.85 -28.95 13.76
CA THR A 15 -6.92 -28.47 12.38
C THR A 15 -6.07 -27.20 12.20
N TRP A 16 -6.16 -26.27 13.14
CA TRP A 16 -5.37 -25.04 13.12
C TRP A 16 -3.87 -25.31 13.21
N THR A 17 -3.43 -26.17 14.14
CA THR A 17 -2.01 -26.54 14.25
C THR A 17 -1.49 -27.18 12.96
N ALA A 18 -2.27 -28.07 12.34
CA ALA A 18 -1.90 -28.67 11.06
C ALA A 18 -1.82 -27.64 9.93
N ALA A 19 -2.73 -26.67 9.89
CA ALA A 19 -2.71 -25.59 8.90
C ALA A 19 -1.50 -24.66 9.06
N VAL A 20 -1.14 -24.32 10.31
CA VAL A 20 0.07 -23.54 10.62
C VAL A 20 1.31 -24.31 10.19
N GLU A 21 1.41 -25.60 10.46
CA GLU A 21 2.54 -26.43 10.02
C GLU A 21 2.63 -26.51 8.49
N ALA A 22 1.52 -26.78 7.81
CA ALA A 22 1.46 -26.88 6.35
C ALA A 22 1.81 -25.57 5.62
N SER A 23 1.55 -24.42 6.27
CA SER A 23 1.93 -23.09 5.79
C SER A 23 3.33 -22.66 6.22
N HIS A 24 4.14 -23.55 6.80
CA HIS A 24 5.47 -23.25 7.34
C HIS A 24 5.47 -22.12 8.40
N GLY A 25 4.38 -22.01 9.17
CA GLY A 25 4.24 -21.04 10.23
C GLY A 25 3.63 -19.70 9.80
N LEU A 26 3.38 -19.47 8.51
CA LEU A 26 2.85 -18.18 8.02
C LEU A 26 1.50 -17.83 8.63
N LEU A 27 0.61 -18.81 8.82
CA LEU A 27 -0.71 -18.58 9.44
C LEU A 27 -0.63 -18.25 10.94
N ALA A 28 0.51 -18.45 11.60
CA ALA A 28 0.70 -18.01 12.98
C ALA A 28 1.12 -16.54 13.09
N GLY A 29 1.47 -15.90 11.98
CA GLY A 29 1.88 -14.49 11.91
C GLY A 29 3.14 -14.27 11.08
N ILE A 30 3.24 -13.09 10.47
CA ILE A 30 4.38 -12.64 9.69
C ILE A 30 5.13 -11.59 10.52
N THR A 31 6.40 -11.86 10.82
CA THR A 31 7.21 -11.00 11.71
C THR A 31 8.60 -10.70 11.14
N THR A 32 8.91 -11.25 9.97
CA THR A 32 10.22 -11.13 9.32
C THR A 32 10.04 -10.98 7.83
N GLU A 33 11.04 -10.37 7.18
CA GLU A 33 10.99 -10.14 5.74
C GLU A 33 10.95 -11.46 4.95
N THR A 34 11.70 -12.47 5.37
CA THR A 34 11.66 -13.80 4.75
C THR A 34 10.26 -14.43 4.83
N GLN A 35 9.54 -14.24 5.93
CA GLN A 35 8.14 -14.70 6.03
C GLN A 35 7.21 -13.89 5.12
N ASN A 36 7.45 -12.58 4.97
CA ASN A 36 6.69 -11.73 4.05
C ASN A 36 6.84 -12.22 2.60
N GLU A 37 8.08 -12.41 2.13
CA GLU A 37 8.36 -12.95 0.80
C GLU A 37 7.69 -14.32 0.57
N GLN A 38 7.72 -15.20 1.58
CA GLN A 38 7.07 -16.50 1.53
C GLN A 38 5.53 -16.39 1.49
N ALA A 39 4.94 -15.44 2.21
CA ALA A 39 3.52 -15.18 2.20
C ALA A 39 3.06 -14.62 0.85
N LEU A 40 3.82 -13.70 0.25
CA LEU A 40 3.57 -13.20 -1.10
C LEU A 40 3.63 -14.33 -2.15
N ALA A 41 4.58 -15.26 -2.01
CA ALA A 41 4.63 -16.45 -2.85
C ALA A 41 3.39 -17.35 -2.66
N LEU A 42 2.92 -17.52 -1.42
CA LEU A 42 1.69 -18.26 -1.12
C LEU A 42 0.46 -17.58 -1.72
N ILE A 43 0.33 -16.26 -1.62
CA ILE A 43 -0.76 -15.48 -2.24
C ILE A 43 -0.82 -15.75 -3.75
N ASN A 44 0.33 -15.73 -4.44
CA ASN A 44 0.36 -16.03 -5.88
C ASN A 44 -0.14 -17.46 -6.18
N VAL A 45 0.29 -18.45 -5.40
CA VAL A 45 -0.20 -19.83 -5.53
C VAL A 45 -1.71 -19.91 -5.30
N LEU A 46 -2.24 -19.20 -4.29
CA LEU A 46 -3.68 -19.17 -4.00
C LEU A 46 -4.48 -18.51 -5.12
N LEU A 47 -4.01 -17.38 -5.65
CA LEU A 47 -4.63 -16.68 -6.78
C LEU A 47 -4.72 -17.56 -8.04
N ASP A 48 -3.70 -18.38 -8.29
CA ASP A 48 -3.70 -19.31 -9.42
C ASP A 48 -4.75 -20.43 -9.28
N HIS A 49 -5.13 -20.78 -8.05
CA HIS A 49 -6.01 -21.93 -7.77
C HIS A 49 -7.41 -21.56 -7.28
N VAL A 50 -7.65 -20.32 -6.82
CA VAL A 50 -8.94 -19.90 -6.23
C VAL A 50 -10.12 -20.04 -7.18
N HIS A 51 -9.88 -19.96 -8.51
CA HIS A 51 -10.93 -20.18 -9.50
C HIS A 51 -11.45 -21.63 -9.53
N GLU A 52 -10.53 -22.59 -9.37
CA GLU A 52 -10.85 -24.02 -9.33
C GLU A 52 -11.24 -24.48 -7.92
N HIS A 53 -10.78 -23.75 -6.90
CA HIS A 53 -10.98 -24.02 -5.48
C HIS A 53 -11.50 -22.77 -4.74
N PRO A 54 -12.79 -22.42 -4.88
CA PRO A 54 -13.37 -21.24 -4.22
C PRO A 54 -13.28 -21.28 -2.69
N GLU A 55 -13.15 -22.47 -2.09
CA GLU A 55 -12.89 -22.64 -0.66
C GLU A 55 -11.56 -22.05 -0.18
N LEU A 56 -10.65 -21.70 -1.08
CA LEU A 56 -9.39 -21.02 -0.77
C LEU A 56 -9.53 -19.51 -0.67
N ASP A 57 -10.64 -18.92 -1.12
CA ASP A 57 -10.86 -17.46 -1.08
C ASP A 57 -10.72 -16.89 0.35
N PRO A 58 -11.29 -17.50 1.40
CA PRO A 58 -11.08 -17.03 2.78
C PRO A 58 -9.63 -17.19 3.26
N LEU A 59 -8.90 -18.17 2.73
CA LEU A 59 -7.49 -18.35 3.09
C LEU A 59 -6.62 -17.28 2.43
N LEU A 60 -6.91 -16.92 1.17
CA LEU A 60 -6.28 -15.81 0.48
C LEU A 60 -6.46 -14.51 1.27
N ASP A 61 -7.69 -14.20 1.68
CA ASP A 61 -7.98 -13.02 2.51
C ASP A 61 -7.15 -13.01 3.81
N VAL A 62 -7.09 -14.14 4.52
CA VAL A 62 -6.32 -14.25 5.76
C VAL A 62 -4.83 -13.99 5.52
N VAL A 63 -4.23 -14.61 4.51
CA VAL A 63 -2.80 -14.43 4.23
C VAL A 63 -2.52 -12.99 3.78
N SER A 64 -3.39 -12.39 2.97
CA SER A 64 -3.28 -11.00 2.56
C SER A 64 -3.35 -10.03 3.74
N SER A 65 -4.26 -10.25 4.70
CA SER A 65 -4.31 -9.43 5.92
C SER A 65 -3.07 -9.56 6.79
N LEU A 66 -2.47 -10.75 6.89
CA LEU A 66 -1.23 -10.95 7.63
C LEU A 66 -0.04 -10.20 7.00
N VAL A 67 0.02 -10.16 5.66
CA VAL A 67 1.01 -9.36 4.92
C VAL A 67 0.78 -7.88 5.20
N GLU A 68 -0.45 -7.39 5.08
CA GLU A 68 -0.78 -5.98 5.34
C GLU A 68 -0.41 -5.56 6.78
N GLU A 69 -0.67 -6.40 7.77
CA GLU A 69 -0.31 -6.15 9.17
C GLU A 69 1.21 -6.03 9.35
N TYR A 70 1.97 -6.94 8.73
CA TYR A 70 3.44 -6.89 8.76
C TYR A 70 3.97 -5.64 8.04
N GLU A 71 3.54 -5.39 6.81
CA GLU A 71 4.01 -4.29 5.97
C GLU A 71 3.68 -2.94 6.60
N THR A 72 2.52 -2.77 7.24
CA THR A 72 2.18 -1.53 7.95
C THR A 72 3.20 -1.15 9.02
N VAL A 73 3.84 -2.14 9.67
CA VAL A 73 4.85 -1.92 10.72
C VAL A 73 6.28 -1.91 10.16
N ALA A 74 6.58 -2.81 9.23
CA ALA A 74 7.92 -2.99 8.66
C ALA A 74 8.25 -1.94 7.57
N TYR A 75 7.23 -1.58 6.80
CA TYR A 75 7.24 -0.60 5.72
C TYR A 75 6.13 0.42 5.97
N PRO A 76 6.19 1.20 7.05
CA PRO A 76 5.24 2.27 7.25
C PRO A 76 5.22 3.08 5.95
N LEU A 77 4.02 3.27 5.40
CA LEU A 77 3.80 4.23 4.34
C LEU A 77 3.98 5.61 4.96
N ASP A 78 5.24 5.98 5.23
CA ASP A 78 5.65 7.36 5.36
C ASP A 78 5.21 7.96 4.02
N GLY A 79 4.14 8.76 4.03
CA GLY A 79 3.55 9.27 2.81
C GLY A 79 4.65 9.87 1.97
N VAL A 80 4.73 9.45 0.70
CA VAL A 80 5.76 9.91 -0.23
C VAL A 80 5.87 11.42 -0.07
N PRO A 81 7.03 11.95 0.34
CA PRO A 81 7.18 13.37 0.58
C PRO A 81 6.65 14.13 -0.64
N THR A 82 5.85 15.18 -0.41
CA THR A 82 5.09 15.79 -1.50
C THR A 82 5.98 16.24 -2.68
N GLN A 83 7.22 16.60 -2.38
CA GLN A 83 8.26 16.90 -3.37
C GLN A 83 8.65 15.69 -4.24
N ASP A 84 8.74 14.49 -3.65
CA ASP A 84 9.09 13.25 -4.35
C ASP A 84 7.94 12.80 -5.26
N LEU A 85 6.70 13.00 -4.81
CA LEU A 85 5.52 12.81 -5.68
C LEU A 85 5.58 13.74 -6.89
N LEU A 86 5.90 15.02 -6.70
CA LEU A 86 6.02 15.98 -7.80
C LEU A 86 7.14 15.56 -8.76
N ALA A 87 8.31 15.19 -8.23
CA ALA A 87 9.44 14.72 -9.02
C ALA A 87 9.07 13.49 -9.86
N PHE A 88 8.43 12.49 -9.26
CA PHE A 88 7.95 11.29 -9.94
C PHE A 88 6.95 11.63 -11.06
N LEU A 89 6.00 12.54 -10.82
CA LEU A 89 5.02 12.95 -11.83
C LEU A 89 5.65 13.69 -13.01
N MET A 90 6.70 14.48 -12.75
CA MET A 90 7.46 15.17 -13.78
C MET A 90 8.31 14.20 -14.60
N GLU A 91 9.00 13.25 -13.94
CA GLU A 91 9.81 12.22 -14.60
C GLU A 91 8.95 11.34 -15.53
N ASN A 92 7.81 10.84 -15.05
CA ASN A 92 6.90 10.01 -15.86
C ASN A 92 6.31 10.74 -17.09
N ARG A 93 6.41 12.08 -17.15
CA ARG A 93 5.92 12.89 -18.27
C ARG A 93 7.07 13.58 -19.04
N ASP A 94 8.32 13.23 -18.77
CA ASP A 94 9.52 13.89 -19.32
C ASP A 94 9.45 15.43 -19.20
N LEU A 95 8.92 15.92 -18.07
CA LEU A 95 8.57 17.32 -17.87
C LEU A 95 9.68 18.09 -17.14
N THR A 96 10.11 19.22 -17.72
CA THR A 96 11.05 20.14 -17.06
C THR A 96 10.32 21.17 -16.19
N SER A 97 10.99 21.76 -15.19
CA SER A 97 10.42 22.84 -14.37
C SER A 97 9.96 24.03 -15.22
N ALA A 98 10.66 24.34 -16.32
CA ALA A 98 10.29 25.39 -17.25
C ALA A 98 8.98 25.08 -18.00
N ALA A 99 8.82 23.84 -18.47
CA ALA A 99 7.59 23.42 -19.14
C ALA A 99 6.40 23.35 -18.17
N LEU A 100 6.63 22.89 -16.94
CA LEU A 100 5.59 22.90 -15.91
C LEU A 100 5.19 24.34 -15.53
N ALA A 101 6.16 25.25 -15.38
CA ALA A 101 5.91 26.67 -15.11
C ALA A 101 5.04 27.30 -16.20
N GLU A 102 5.38 27.06 -17.48
CA GLU A 102 4.61 27.57 -18.62
C GLU A 102 3.16 27.07 -18.59
N ALA A 103 2.95 25.78 -18.29
CA ALA A 103 1.62 25.18 -18.27
C ALA A 103 0.76 25.59 -17.06
N THR A 104 1.39 25.84 -15.91
CA THR A 104 0.70 26.08 -14.63
C THR A 104 0.67 27.55 -14.21
N ARG A 105 1.46 28.40 -14.88
CA ARG A 105 1.74 29.81 -14.51
C ARG A 105 2.38 29.98 -13.13
N LEU A 106 2.98 28.92 -12.59
CA LEU A 106 3.88 29.01 -11.44
C LEU A 106 5.25 29.50 -11.92
N GLU A 107 6.02 30.12 -11.04
CA GLU A 107 7.39 30.52 -11.36
C GLU A 107 8.30 29.30 -11.38
N VAL A 108 9.27 29.26 -12.30
CA VAL A 108 10.26 28.15 -12.37
C VAL A 108 10.97 27.98 -11.03
N SER A 109 11.37 29.09 -10.40
CA SER A 109 12.02 29.08 -9.09
C SER A 109 11.12 28.55 -7.97
N GLU A 110 9.80 28.67 -8.10
CA GLU A 110 8.84 28.14 -7.13
C GLU A 110 8.73 26.63 -7.25
N ILE A 111 8.67 26.11 -8.49
CA ILE A 111 8.68 24.67 -8.76
C ILE A 111 9.98 24.03 -8.27
N GLU A 112 11.13 24.65 -8.52
CA GLU A 112 12.43 24.15 -8.04
C GLU A 112 12.51 24.10 -6.51
N ARG A 113 12.00 25.11 -5.80
CA ARG A 113 11.94 25.08 -4.32
C ARG A 113 10.96 24.03 -3.79
N LEU A 114 9.84 23.81 -4.48
CA LEU A 114 8.91 22.72 -4.14
C LEU A 114 9.58 21.35 -4.33
N LEU A 115 10.33 21.15 -5.41
CA LEU A 115 11.10 19.93 -5.66
C LEU A 115 12.25 19.73 -4.65
N ALA A 116 12.86 20.82 -4.18
CA ALA A 116 13.89 20.78 -3.16
C ALA A 116 13.35 20.55 -1.73
N GLY A 117 12.02 20.63 -1.54
CA GLY A 117 11.40 20.58 -0.21
C GLY A 117 11.66 21.83 0.64
N GLU A 118 12.10 22.93 0.02
CA GLU A 118 12.47 24.19 0.70
C GLU A 118 11.27 25.13 0.90
N ASP A 119 10.16 24.90 0.19
CA ASP A 119 8.95 25.73 0.25
C ASP A 119 7.75 24.98 0.85
N THR A 120 6.93 25.72 1.59
CA THR A 120 5.67 25.19 2.13
C THR A 120 4.63 25.08 1.01
N TRP A 121 4.03 23.90 0.86
CA TRP A 121 2.97 23.68 -0.12
C TRP A 121 1.72 24.52 0.22
N THR A 122 1.40 25.49 -0.64
CA THR A 122 0.21 26.32 -0.48
C THR A 122 -1.02 25.62 -1.09
N LEU A 123 -2.23 26.01 -0.64
CA LEU A 123 -3.48 25.55 -1.27
C LEU A 123 -3.54 25.88 -2.77
N THR A 124 -2.88 26.95 -3.20
CA THR A 124 -2.77 27.32 -4.61
C THR A 124 -1.91 26.29 -5.36
N HIS A 125 -0.73 25.94 -4.86
CA HIS A 125 0.13 24.91 -5.49
C HIS A 125 -0.63 23.59 -5.62
N MET A 126 -1.22 23.10 -4.53
CA MET A 126 -1.94 21.83 -4.50
C MET A 126 -3.09 21.79 -5.51
N ARG A 127 -3.87 22.88 -5.63
CA ARG A 127 -4.98 22.96 -6.58
C ARG A 127 -4.48 23.02 -8.02
N THR A 128 -3.51 23.88 -8.30
CA THR A 128 -2.97 24.06 -9.65
C THR A 128 -2.33 22.77 -10.16
N LEU A 129 -1.50 22.12 -9.34
CA LEU A 129 -0.84 20.87 -9.69
C LEU A 129 -1.83 19.70 -9.73
N GLY A 130 -2.80 19.64 -8.82
CA GLY A 130 -3.90 18.67 -8.87
C GLY A 130 -4.68 18.74 -10.19
N VAL A 131 -5.04 19.95 -10.65
CA VAL A 131 -5.71 20.15 -11.94
C VAL A 131 -4.82 19.71 -13.11
N TYR A 132 -3.54 20.10 -13.12
CA TYR A 132 -2.61 19.79 -14.20
C TYR A 132 -2.29 18.29 -14.32
N PHE A 133 -2.12 17.60 -13.20
CA PHE A 133 -1.82 16.17 -13.17
C PHE A 133 -3.08 15.28 -13.20
N HIS A 134 -4.28 15.87 -13.13
CA HIS A 134 -5.55 15.17 -12.99
C HIS A 134 -5.64 14.33 -11.70
N LEU A 135 -5.09 14.86 -10.61
CA LEU A 135 -5.11 14.26 -9.29
C LEU A 135 -5.98 15.09 -8.33
N ARG A 136 -6.44 14.46 -7.25
CA ARG A 136 -7.08 15.21 -6.17
C ARG A 136 -6.03 16.10 -5.50
N PRO A 137 -6.32 17.38 -5.20
CA PRO A 137 -5.37 18.25 -4.51
C PRO A 137 -4.86 17.71 -3.17
N SER A 138 -5.64 16.83 -2.52
CA SER A 138 -5.29 16.20 -1.25
C SER A 138 -4.04 15.33 -1.31
N VAL A 139 -3.67 14.82 -2.49
CA VAL A 139 -2.43 14.02 -2.66
C VAL A 139 -1.18 14.91 -2.50
N PHE A 140 -1.33 16.23 -2.65
CA PHE A 140 -0.25 17.20 -2.45
C PHE A 140 -0.24 17.84 -1.05
N VAL A 141 -0.95 17.26 -0.08
CA VAL A 141 -0.91 17.74 1.31
C VAL A 141 0.36 17.19 1.97
N PRO A 142 1.26 18.05 2.49
CA PRO A 142 2.43 17.58 3.23
C PRO A 142 2.02 16.86 4.51
N GLU A 143 2.75 15.80 4.87
CA GLU A 143 2.57 15.15 6.16
C GLU A 143 2.97 16.09 7.29
N VAL A 144 2.07 16.28 8.26
CA VAL A 144 2.37 17.06 9.46
C VAL A 144 3.18 16.19 10.40
N HIS A 145 4.47 16.46 10.51
CA HIS A 145 5.36 15.90 11.51
C HIS A 145 5.34 16.72 12.80
#